data_AF-A0A8C0AJR2-F1
#
_entry.id   AF-A0A8C0AJR2-F1
#
_cell.length_a   1.000
_cell.length_b   1.000
_cell.length_c   1.000
_cell.angle_alpha   90.00
_cell.angle_beta   90.00
_cell.angle_gamma   90.00
#
_symmetry.space_group_name_H-M   'P 1'
#
loop_
_entity.id
_entity.type
_entity.pdbx_description
1 polymer ?
#
loop_
_entity_poly.entity_id
_entity_poly.type
_entity_poly.pdbx_seq_one_letter_code
_entity_poly.pdbx_strand_id
1 'polypeptide(L)'
;MAMVTGGWGGPGGGGDTNGVDKAGGYPRAAEEDSASPPGAASDAEPGDEERPGLQVDCVVCGDKSSGKHYGVFTCEGCKSFFKRSIRRNLSYTCRSNRDCQIDQHHRNQCQYCRLKKCFRVGMRKEAVQRGRIPHSLPGTVAASSGSPPGSALAVAGGDLFPGQPVSELIAQLLRAEPYPAAAGRFGAGGGAAGAVLGIDNVCELAARLLFSTVEWARHAPFFPELPVADQVALLRLSWSELFVLNAAQAALPLHTAPLLAAAGLHAAPMAAERAVAFMDQVRAFQEQVDKLGRLQVDSAEYGCLKAIALFTPDACGLSDPAHVESLQEKAQVALTEYVRAQYPSQPQRFGRLLLRLPALRAVPASLISQLFFMRLVGKTPIETLIRDMLLSGSTFNWPYGSGQ
;
A
#
# COMPACT_ATOMS: atom_id res chain seq x y z
N MET A 1 19.99 24.90 -56.18
CA MET A 1 20.73 23.65 -55.85
C MET A 1 20.23 23.17 -54.50
N ALA A 2 19.64 22.00 -54.25
CA ALA A 2 19.18 20.82 -55.00
C ALA A 2 18.02 20.23 -54.14
N MET A 3 16.79 20.12 -54.63
CA MET A 3 16.10 18.91 -55.12
C MET A 3 16.51 17.56 -54.50
N VAL A 4 15.55 16.85 -53.88
CA VAL A 4 15.22 15.42 -54.15
C VAL A 4 13.76 15.16 -53.73
N THR A 5 13.08 14.44 -54.60
CA THR A 5 11.66 14.07 -54.69
C THR A 5 11.49 12.55 -54.55
N GLY A 6 10.29 12.09 -54.17
CA GLY A 6 9.76 10.74 -54.44
C GLY A 6 8.97 10.18 -53.25
N GLY A 7 7.75 9.65 -53.34
CA GLY A 7 6.95 9.19 -54.47
C GLY A 7 6.33 7.83 -54.14
N TRP A 8 5.01 7.70 -54.26
CA TRP A 8 4.14 6.60 -53.84
C TRP A 8 4.33 5.24 -54.54
N GLY A 9 3.83 4.16 -53.92
CA GLY A 9 3.47 2.90 -54.60
C GLY A 9 2.91 1.80 -53.68
N GLY A 10 1.57 1.65 -53.62
CA GLY A 10 0.90 0.33 -53.58
C GLY A 10 0.46 -0.04 -55.02
N PRO A 11 -0.29 -1.14 -55.32
CA PRO A 11 -1.23 -1.88 -54.45
C PRO A 11 -1.34 -3.43 -54.70
N GLY A 12 -2.27 -4.08 -53.99
CA GLY A 12 -2.91 -5.38 -54.35
C GLY A 12 -2.32 -6.62 -53.65
N GLY A 13 -3.06 -7.59 -53.11
CA GLY A 13 -4.48 -7.95 -53.18
C GLY A 13 -4.59 -9.49 -53.26
N GLY A 14 -5.56 -10.11 -52.60
CA GLY A 14 -5.98 -11.51 -52.86
C GLY A 14 -5.93 -12.46 -51.65
N GLY A 15 -7.11 -12.97 -51.29
CA GLY A 15 -7.30 -14.05 -50.32
C GLY A 15 -7.17 -15.44 -50.96
N ASP A 16 -7.16 -16.48 -50.12
CA ASP A 16 -8.17 -17.55 -50.13
C ASP A 16 -7.73 -18.77 -49.30
N THR A 17 -8.77 -19.43 -48.82
CA THR A 17 -8.90 -20.59 -47.95
C THR A 17 -8.49 -21.92 -48.60
N ASN A 18 -7.96 -22.86 -47.81
CA ASN A 18 -8.45 -24.25 -47.61
C ASN A 18 -7.33 -25.25 -47.29
N GLY A 19 -7.60 -26.13 -46.32
CA GLY A 19 -7.39 -27.58 -46.50
C GLY A 19 -6.38 -28.30 -45.59
N VAL A 20 -6.93 -29.04 -44.60
CA VAL A 20 -6.71 -30.47 -44.19
C VAL A 20 -5.33 -31.13 -44.47
N ASP A 21 -4.68 -31.97 -43.65
CA ASP A 21 -5.04 -33.04 -42.70
C ASP A 21 -3.76 -33.50 -41.95
N LYS A 22 -3.84 -33.93 -40.67
CA LYS A 22 -3.30 -35.22 -40.14
C LYS A 22 -3.29 -35.34 -38.60
N ALA A 23 -4.24 -36.13 -38.12
CA ALA A 23 -4.16 -37.29 -37.22
C ALA A 23 -3.09 -37.41 -36.09
N GLY A 24 -3.62 -37.77 -34.90
CA GLY A 24 -2.96 -38.56 -33.84
C GLY A 24 -3.03 -37.87 -32.48
N GLY A 25 -3.62 -38.38 -31.40
CA GLY A 25 -4.23 -39.67 -31.06
C GLY A 25 -4.24 -39.74 -29.53
N TYR A 26 -5.42 -39.74 -28.90
CA TYR A 26 -5.58 -39.95 -27.45
C TYR A 26 -6.33 -41.26 -27.23
N PRO A 27 -5.86 -42.17 -26.36
CA PRO A 27 -6.71 -43.22 -25.82
C PRO A 27 -7.30 -42.81 -24.47
N ARG A 28 -8.53 -43.28 -24.28
CA ARG A 28 -9.42 -43.12 -23.14
C ARG A 28 -9.68 -44.53 -22.57
N ALA A 29 -9.65 -44.69 -21.24
CA ALA A 29 -10.23 -45.79 -20.43
C ALA A 29 -9.73 -45.60 -18.98
N ALA A 30 -10.43 -45.89 -17.88
CA ALA A 30 -11.76 -46.41 -17.61
C ALA A 30 -12.12 -46.04 -16.15
N GLU A 31 -13.41 -46.09 -15.83
CA GLU A 31 -14.01 -45.93 -14.50
C GLU A 31 -13.77 -47.17 -13.64
N GLU A 32 -13.52 -47.00 -12.33
CA GLU A 32 -13.81 -48.03 -11.32
C GLU A 32 -14.41 -47.38 -10.06
N ASP A 33 -15.50 -48.01 -9.65
CA ASP A 33 -16.42 -47.73 -8.55
C ASP A 33 -16.03 -48.60 -7.34
N SER A 34 -16.11 -48.12 -6.10
CA SER A 34 -16.25 -48.97 -4.89
C SER A 34 -16.38 -48.18 -3.57
N ALA A 35 -17.65 -48.09 -3.12
CA ALA A 35 -18.17 -48.49 -1.82
C ALA A 35 -17.43 -48.15 -0.50
N SER A 36 -18.14 -47.44 0.39
CA SER A 36 -17.94 -47.43 1.85
C SER A 36 -18.58 -48.66 2.52
N PRO A 37 -18.12 -49.04 3.72
CA PRO A 37 -19.03 -49.64 4.72
C PRO A 37 -18.93 -49.03 6.15
N PRO A 38 -19.86 -49.39 7.04
CA PRO A 38 -20.40 -48.53 8.11
C PRO A 38 -19.88 -48.87 9.53
N GLY A 39 -20.32 -48.08 10.53
CA GLY A 39 -19.97 -48.23 11.94
C GLY A 39 -20.87 -49.16 12.77
N ALA A 40 -20.33 -49.59 13.92
CA ALA A 40 -21.00 -50.07 15.15
C ALA A 40 -19.91 -50.05 16.27
N ALA A 41 -20.03 -49.25 17.33
CA ALA A 41 -20.66 -49.51 18.65
C ALA A 41 -19.65 -49.95 19.75
N SER A 42 -19.48 -49.06 20.75
CA SER A 42 -19.23 -49.21 22.21
C SER A 42 -18.44 -50.41 22.79
N ASP A 43 -17.38 -50.15 23.56
CA ASP A 43 -17.34 -50.26 25.04
C ASP A 43 -15.93 -49.98 25.64
N ALA A 44 -15.88 -49.69 26.94
CA ALA A 44 -14.81 -49.00 27.68
C ALA A 44 -13.57 -49.83 28.10
N GLU A 45 -12.41 -49.12 28.21
CA GLU A 45 -11.17 -49.22 29.05
C GLU A 45 -10.89 -50.49 29.90
N PRO A 46 -9.61 -50.91 30.18
CA PRO A 46 -8.48 -50.02 30.54
C PRO A 46 -7.05 -50.48 30.13
N GLY A 47 -6.04 -49.60 30.31
CA GLY A 47 -4.65 -50.02 30.56
C GLY A 47 -3.56 -49.22 29.84
N ASP A 48 -2.88 -48.34 30.58
CA ASP A 48 -1.58 -47.78 30.23
C ASP A 48 -0.54 -48.91 30.08
N GLU A 49 -0.15 -49.23 28.85
CA GLU A 49 1.14 -49.88 28.57
C GLU A 49 1.84 -49.20 27.39
N GLU A 50 3.08 -48.77 27.64
CA GLU A 50 3.96 -48.07 26.70
C GLU A 50 4.20 -48.88 25.43
N ARG A 51 3.57 -48.45 24.33
CA ARG A 51 3.99 -48.85 22.98
C ARG A 51 5.37 -48.23 22.70
N PRO A 52 6.33 -48.97 22.10
CA PRO A 52 7.63 -48.41 21.74
C PRO A 52 7.42 -47.26 20.76
N GLY A 53 7.55 -46.02 21.25
CA GLY A 53 7.36 -44.84 20.44
C GLY A 53 8.39 -44.82 19.32
N LEU A 54 7.94 -44.83 18.07
CA LEU A 54 8.80 -44.51 16.92
C LEU A 54 9.55 -43.22 17.24
N GLN A 55 10.86 -43.31 17.47
CA GLN A 55 11.70 -42.13 17.66
C GLN A 55 11.83 -41.44 16.31
N VAL A 56 11.09 -40.35 16.14
CA VAL A 56 11.16 -39.50 14.95
C VAL A 56 12.22 -38.43 15.19
N ASP A 57 13.12 -38.25 14.24
CA ASP A 57 14.16 -37.21 14.32
C ASP A 57 13.65 -35.86 13.80
N CYS A 58 14.24 -34.78 14.32
CA CYS A 58 13.97 -33.43 13.85
C CYS A 58 14.45 -33.27 12.40
N VAL A 59 13.51 -33.03 11.48
CA VAL A 59 13.83 -32.86 10.05
C VAL A 59 14.74 -31.66 9.74
N VAL A 60 14.92 -30.73 10.70
CA VAL A 60 15.80 -29.56 10.54
C VAL A 60 17.26 -29.88 10.88
N CYS A 61 17.52 -30.56 12.01
CA CYS A 61 18.88 -30.71 12.52
C CYS A 61 19.26 -32.14 12.96
N GLY A 62 18.37 -33.12 12.83
CA GLY A 62 18.62 -34.51 13.20
C GLY A 62 18.59 -34.81 14.71
N ASP A 63 18.27 -33.82 15.55
CA ASP A 63 18.12 -34.00 17.00
C ASP A 63 16.78 -34.67 17.34
N LYS A 64 16.63 -35.28 18.52
CA LYS A 64 15.39 -36.00 18.92
C LYS A 64 14.17 -35.07 18.81
N SER A 65 13.15 -35.47 18.05
CA SER A 65 11.92 -34.68 17.94
C SER A 65 11.10 -34.76 19.22
N SER A 66 10.48 -33.63 19.59
CA SER A 66 9.45 -33.57 20.65
C SER A 66 8.03 -33.64 20.07
N GLY A 67 7.87 -33.99 18.80
CA GLY A 67 6.60 -34.03 18.08
C GLY A 67 6.50 -32.99 16.95
N LYS A 68 5.28 -32.83 16.41
CA LYS A 68 5.00 -31.89 15.31
C LYS A 68 4.89 -30.46 15.83
N HIS A 69 5.72 -29.56 15.29
CA HIS A 69 5.66 -28.13 15.56
C HIS A 69 5.60 -27.38 14.23
N TYR A 70 4.61 -26.50 14.08
CA TYR A 70 4.42 -25.70 12.87
C TYR A 70 4.34 -26.54 11.58
N GLY A 71 3.74 -27.72 11.66
CA GLY A 71 3.48 -28.58 10.49
C GLY A 71 4.42 -29.77 10.32
N VAL A 72 5.58 -29.81 11.00
CA VAL A 72 6.59 -30.88 10.83
C VAL A 72 7.24 -31.33 12.13
N PHE A 73 7.83 -32.52 12.15
CA PHE A 73 8.51 -33.06 13.33
C PHE A 73 9.82 -32.32 13.62
N THR A 74 9.89 -31.62 14.74
CA THR A 74 11.10 -30.89 15.15
C THR A 74 11.47 -31.11 16.60
N CYS A 75 12.71 -30.80 16.96
CA CYS A 75 13.14 -30.69 18.36
C CYS A 75 12.70 -29.34 18.95
N GLU A 76 12.75 -29.20 20.28
CA GLU A 76 12.40 -27.96 20.99
C GLU A 76 13.30 -26.78 20.59
N GLY A 77 14.56 -27.05 20.24
CA GLY A 77 15.51 -26.03 19.79
C GLY A 77 15.09 -25.37 18.48
N CYS A 78 14.71 -26.17 17.47
CA CYS A 78 14.28 -25.66 16.15
C CYS A 78 12.87 -25.06 16.21
N LYS A 79 11.96 -25.63 17.01
CA LYS A 79 10.65 -25.03 17.32
C LYS A 79 10.80 -23.62 17.90
N SER A 80 11.61 -23.47 18.94
CA SER A 80 11.78 -22.18 19.64
C SER A 80 12.53 -21.16 18.78
N PHE A 81 13.54 -21.61 18.03
CA PHE A 81 14.22 -20.79 17.04
C PHE A 81 13.23 -20.25 16.01
N PHE A 82 12.46 -21.11 15.34
CA PHE A 82 11.47 -20.72 14.34
C PHE A 82 10.44 -19.74 14.91
N LYS A 83 9.86 -20.05 16.08
CA LYS A 83 8.91 -19.16 16.78
C LYS A 83 9.47 -17.75 16.99
N ARG A 84 10.71 -17.62 17.48
CA ARG A 84 11.35 -16.32 17.73
C ARG A 84 11.64 -15.59 16.44
N SER A 85 12.16 -16.29 15.43
CA SER A 85 12.46 -15.72 14.11
C SER A 85 11.21 -15.15 13.46
N ILE A 86 10.09 -15.87 13.50
CA ILE A 86 8.82 -15.41 12.91
C ILE A 86 8.18 -14.31 13.76
N ARG A 87 8.07 -14.47 15.09
CA ARG A 87 7.40 -13.45 15.94
C ARG A 87 8.08 -12.10 15.93
N ARG A 88 9.42 -12.08 15.84
CA ARG A 88 10.22 -10.84 15.81
C ARG A 88 10.58 -10.41 14.38
N ASN A 89 10.08 -11.12 13.37
CA ASN A 89 10.37 -10.88 11.96
C ASN A 89 11.89 -10.69 11.69
N LEU A 90 12.71 -11.59 12.22
CA LEU A 90 14.16 -11.46 12.13
C LEU A 90 14.66 -11.85 10.75
N SER A 91 15.44 -10.96 10.13
CA SER A 91 16.24 -11.25 8.95
C SER A 91 17.66 -11.60 9.36
N TYR A 92 18.19 -12.69 8.83
CA TYR A 92 19.56 -13.14 9.10
C TYR A 92 20.40 -13.04 7.84
N THR A 93 21.71 -12.88 7.98
CA THR A 93 22.66 -12.88 6.85
C THR A 93 23.63 -14.05 7.00
N CYS A 94 23.81 -14.83 5.93
CA CYS A 94 24.85 -15.86 5.88
C CYS A 94 26.22 -15.22 5.64
N ARG A 95 27.25 -15.66 6.36
CA ARG A 95 28.65 -15.22 6.16
C ARG A 95 29.44 -16.12 5.20
N SER A 96 28.79 -17.10 4.59
CA SER A 96 29.38 -18.09 3.69
C SER A 96 28.53 -18.19 2.40
N ASN A 97 28.48 -19.35 1.75
CA ASN A 97 27.80 -19.58 0.47
C ASN A 97 26.27 -19.82 0.56
N ARG A 98 25.60 -19.44 1.66
CA ARG A 98 24.15 -19.66 1.89
C ARG A 98 23.69 -21.14 1.83
N ASP A 99 24.63 -22.07 2.05
CA ASP A 99 24.38 -23.53 2.09
C ASP A 99 25.11 -24.23 3.25
N CYS A 100 25.19 -23.56 4.41
CA CYS A 100 25.79 -24.14 5.61
C CYS A 100 25.01 -25.39 6.08
N GLN A 101 25.73 -26.45 6.43
CA GLN A 101 25.15 -27.67 7.01
C GLN A 101 24.52 -27.39 8.38
N ILE A 102 23.34 -27.97 8.61
CA ILE A 102 22.57 -27.79 9.85
C ILE A 102 22.34 -29.17 10.47
N ASP A 103 23.13 -29.46 11.49
CA ASP A 103 23.08 -30.67 12.33
C ASP A 103 22.88 -30.31 13.82
N GLN A 104 22.82 -31.29 14.72
CA GLN A 104 22.55 -31.09 16.14
C GLN A 104 23.57 -30.16 16.82
N HIS A 105 24.85 -30.25 16.44
CA HIS A 105 25.97 -29.57 17.09
C HIS A 105 26.22 -28.17 16.49
N HIS A 106 26.03 -28.03 15.18
CA HIS A 106 26.42 -26.85 14.41
C HIS A 106 25.23 -26.00 13.95
N ARG A 107 23.98 -26.38 14.29
CA ARG A 107 22.76 -25.60 13.97
C ARG A 107 22.79 -24.12 14.41
N ASN A 108 23.65 -23.74 15.35
CA ASN A 108 23.75 -22.36 15.84
C ASN A 108 24.80 -21.52 15.10
N GLN A 109 25.63 -22.10 14.22
CA GLN A 109 26.69 -21.38 13.52
C GLN A 109 26.16 -20.41 12.43
N CYS A 110 25.03 -20.75 11.81
CA CYS A 110 24.43 -19.92 10.76
C CYS A 110 22.90 -19.89 10.89
N GLN A 111 22.40 -18.80 11.49
CA GLN A 111 20.96 -18.60 11.69
C GLN A 111 20.19 -18.45 10.36
N TYR A 112 20.82 -17.86 9.34
CA TYR A 112 20.24 -17.76 8.00
C TYR A 112 19.96 -19.14 7.40
N CYS A 113 20.97 -20.01 7.32
CA CYS A 113 20.82 -21.34 6.74
C CYS A 113 19.89 -22.22 7.57
N ARG A 114 19.89 -22.05 8.91
CA ARG A 114 18.93 -22.73 9.79
C ARG A 114 17.49 -22.32 9.49
N LEU A 115 17.20 -21.02 9.40
CA LEU A 115 15.84 -20.52 9.12
C LEU A 115 15.40 -20.90 7.69
N LYS A 116 16.31 -20.79 6.71
CA LYS A 116 16.10 -21.27 5.34
C LYS A 116 15.73 -22.77 5.33
N LYS A 117 16.46 -23.59 6.10
CA LYS A 117 16.15 -25.04 6.22
C LYS A 117 14.81 -25.29 6.90
N CYS A 118 14.44 -24.54 7.94
CA CYS A 118 13.10 -24.63 8.57
C CYS A 118 11.96 -24.46 7.54
N PHE A 119 12.06 -23.45 6.66
CA PHE A 119 11.07 -23.28 5.59
C PHE A 119 11.14 -24.38 4.55
N ARG A 120 12.35 -24.76 4.12
CA ARG A 120 12.56 -25.82 3.10
C ARG A 120 11.95 -27.17 3.52
N VAL A 121 11.98 -27.49 4.81
CA VAL A 121 11.37 -28.73 5.33
C VAL A 121 9.88 -28.59 5.63
N GLY A 122 9.27 -27.42 5.43
CA GLY A 122 7.81 -27.23 5.54
C GLY A 122 7.32 -26.63 6.86
N MET A 123 8.17 -25.97 7.66
CA MET A 123 7.68 -25.22 8.83
C MET A 123 6.83 -24.01 8.40
N ARG A 124 5.60 -23.96 8.88
CA ARG A 124 4.56 -22.99 8.53
C ARG A 124 4.63 -21.72 9.38
N LYS A 125 4.90 -20.56 8.78
CA LYS A 125 4.99 -19.28 9.52
C LYS A 125 3.65 -18.86 10.10
N GLU A 126 2.56 -19.16 9.40
CA GLU A 126 1.18 -18.86 9.76
C GLU A 126 0.70 -19.63 10.99
N ALA A 127 1.33 -20.78 11.29
CA ALA A 127 1.04 -21.55 12.50
C ALA A 127 1.64 -20.91 13.78
N VAL A 128 2.47 -19.86 13.64
CA VAL A 128 3.05 -19.13 14.78
C VAL A 128 2.06 -18.06 15.26
N GLN A 129 1.10 -18.47 16.09
CA GLN A 129 0.11 -17.55 16.68
C GLN A 129 0.79 -16.44 17.51
N ARG A 130 0.41 -15.18 17.27
CA ARG A 130 0.58 -14.06 18.21
C ARG A 130 -0.32 -14.38 19.42
N GLY A 131 0.21 -14.31 20.65
CA GLY A 131 -0.35 -15.00 21.83
C GLY A 131 -1.85 -14.82 22.10
N ARG A 132 -2.47 -15.80 22.77
CA ARG A 132 -3.82 -15.69 23.35
C ARG A 132 -3.80 -14.62 24.45
N ILE A 133 -4.76 -13.71 24.43
CA ILE A 133 -5.15 -12.93 25.61
C ILE A 133 -6.52 -13.51 26.07
N PRO A 134 -6.66 -13.87 27.35
CA PRO A 134 -7.84 -14.55 27.90
C PRO A 134 -9.08 -13.66 27.98
N HIS A 135 -10.26 -14.28 27.89
CA HIS A 135 -11.54 -13.67 28.23
C HIS A 135 -11.56 -13.30 29.72
N SER A 136 -11.84 -12.04 30.06
CA SER A 136 -12.22 -11.66 31.43
C SER A 136 -13.46 -10.77 31.42
N LEU A 137 -14.46 -11.21 32.18
CA LEU A 137 -15.72 -10.56 32.50
C LEU A 137 -15.52 -9.22 33.28
N PRO A 138 -16.55 -8.35 33.35
CA PRO A 138 -16.46 -7.08 34.06
C PRO A 138 -16.61 -7.26 35.59
N GLY A 139 -15.70 -6.69 36.38
CA GLY A 139 -15.87 -6.62 37.83
C GLY A 139 -14.64 -6.18 38.63
N THR A 140 -14.77 -5.00 39.26
CA THR A 140 -14.24 -4.58 40.59
C THR A 140 -12.73 -4.40 40.83
N VAL A 141 -12.39 -3.12 41.07
CA VAL A 141 -11.40 -2.51 41.98
C VAL A 141 -10.35 -3.38 42.71
N ALA A 142 -9.09 -2.96 42.65
CA ALA A 142 -8.29 -2.55 43.83
C ALA A 142 -6.88 -2.10 43.41
N ALA A 143 -6.47 -0.94 43.93
CA ALA A 143 -5.14 -0.38 43.81
C ALA A 143 -4.19 -0.96 44.87
N SER A 144 -2.93 -1.20 44.51
CA SER A 144 -1.79 -1.05 45.43
C SER A 144 -0.44 -1.15 44.69
N SER A 145 0.21 0.01 44.57
CA SER A 145 1.62 0.31 44.88
C SER A 145 2.77 -0.59 44.37
N GLY A 146 3.70 0.05 43.63
CA GLY A 146 5.09 -0.39 43.53
C GLY A 146 5.86 0.19 42.34
N SER A 147 6.28 1.45 42.42
CA SER A 147 7.40 1.99 41.60
C SER A 147 8.69 1.97 42.47
N PRO A 148 9.94 2.04 41.95
CA PRO A 148 10.42 3.23 41.21
C PRO A 148 11.55 2.89 40.16
N PRO A 149 12.40 3.83 39.71
CA PRO A 149 12.21 4.53 38.43
C PRO A 149 13.39 4.35 37.46
N GLY A 150 13.18 4.62 36.16
CA GLY A 150 14.26 4.50 35.17
C GLY A 150 13.90 5.11 33.82
N SER A 151 13.89 6.44 33.78
CA SER A 151 14.20 7.29 32.62
C SER A 151 13.67 6.86 31.23
N ALA A 152 12.49 7.35 30.89
CA ALA A 152 12.18 7.71 29.50
C ALA A 152 11.77 9.18 29.50
N LEU A 153 12.62 10.02 28.92
CA LEU A 153 12.30 11.40 28.60
C LEU A 153 11.11 11.41 27.65
N ALA A 154 9.97 11.85 28.16
CA ALA A 154 8.82 12.21 27.37
C ALA A 154 9.20 13.41 26.50
N VAL A 155 9.15 13.22 25.18
CA VAL A 155 8.97 14.34 24.26
C VAL A 155 7.48 14.64 24.25
N ALA A 156 7.12 15.77 24.87
CA ALA A 156 5.79 16.34 24.85
C ALA A 156 5.46 16.83 23.43
N GLY A 157 4.26 16.50 22.95
CA GLY A 157 3.76 17.02 21.68
C GLY A 157 2.44 16.38 21.23
N GLY A 158 1.33 16.78 21.86
CA GLY A 158 0.01 16.85 21.22
C GLY A 158 -0.83 15.57 21.17
N ASP A 159 -1.82 15.50 22.07
CA ASP A 159 -2.98 14.62 21.98
C ASP A 159 -3.69 14.74 20.61
N LEU A 160 -3.65 13.68 19.79
CA LEU A 160 -4.45 13.63 18.55
C LEU A 160 -5.16 12.29 18.27
N PHE A 161 -5.04 11.25 19.10
CA PHE A 161 -5.76 9.99 18.83
C PHE A 161 -6.32 9.34 20.09
N PRO A 162 -7.65 9.15 20.19
CA PRO A 162 -8.20 8.17 21.09
C PRO A 162 -8.05 6.79 20.44
N GLY A 163 -7.16 5.94 20.97
CA GLY A 163 -7.27 4.48 20.77
C GLY A 163 -6.21 3.81 19.90
N GLN A 164 -5.57 2.81 20.52
CA GLN A 164 -4.76 1.72 19.95
C GLN A 164 -3.46 2.09 19.19
N PRO A 165 -2.38 1.29 19.36
CA PRO A 165 -1.13 1.51 18.64
C PRO A 165 -1.32 1.26 17.14
N VAL A 166 -0.94 2.23 16.31
CA VAL A 166 -0.82 2.05 14.87
C VAL A 166 0.42 1.22 14.52
N SER A 167 0.42 0.55 13.37
CA SER A 167 1.63 -0.14 12.89
C SER A 167 2.78 0.86 12.67
N GLU A 168 4.03 0.39 12.79
CA GLU A 168 5.19 1.26 12.58
C GLU A 168 5.18 1.91 11.17
N LEU A 169 4.71 1.17 10.17
CA LEU A 169 4.55 1.71 8.82
C LEU A 169 3.58 2.90 8.79
N ILE A 170 2.42 2.79 9.44
CA ILE A 170 1.44 3.88 9.51
C ILE A 170 2.00 5.06 10.30
N ALA A 171 2.70 4.80 11.42
CA ALA A 171 3.36 5.86 12.18
C ALA A 171 4.38 6.63 11.31
N GLN A 172 5.16 5.93 10.50
CA GLN A 172 6.11 6.54 9.57
C GLN A 172 5.40 7.34 8.47
N LEU A 173 4.33 6.81 7.89
CA LEU A 173 3.52 7.51 6.89
C LEU A 173 2.90 8.80 7.43
N LEU A 174 2.44 8.79 8.69
CA LEU A 174 1.91 9.97 9.37
C LEU A 174 2.99 11.01 9.67
N ARG A 175 4.21 10.58 10.03
CA ARG A 175 5.36 11.48 10.24
C ARG A 175 5.87 12.10 8.94
N ALA A 176 5.64 11.44 7.80
CA ALA A 176 6.02 11.95 6.47
C ALA A 176 5.10 13.09 5.98
N GLU A 177 3.95 13.33 6.63
CA GLU A 177 3.05 14.43 6.25
C GLU A 177 3.71 15.79 6.54
N PRO A 178 3.98 16.62 5.52
CA PRO A 178 4.68 17.89 5.70
C PRO A 178 3.84 18.93 6.44
N TYR A 179 2.52 18.78 6.43
CA TYR A 179 1.59 19.62 7.19
C TYR A 179 0.66 18.71 8.01
N PRO A 180 0.72 18.74 9.35
CA PRO A 180 -0.22 18.00 10.18
C PRO A 180 -1.66 18.40 9.83
N ALA A 181 -2.58 17.43 9.87
CA ALA A 181 -4.00 17.54 9.50
C ALA A 181 -4.78 18.75 10.08
N ALA A 182 -4.21 19.48 11.04
CA ALA A 182 -4.69 20.78 11.51
C ALA A 182 -4.75 21.86 10.41
N ALA A 183 -4.07 21.65 9.27
CA ALA A 183 -4.17 22.50 8.09
C ALA A 183 -5.56 22.45 7.40
N GLY A 184 -6.44 21.51 7.75
CA GLY A 184 -7.88 21.54 7.40
C GLY A 184 -8.64 22.79 7.91
N ARG A 185 -7.93 23.70 8.59
CA ARG A 185 -8.37 25.04 8.98
C ARG A 185 -7.73 26.15 8.14
N PHE A 186 -7.33 25.92 6.89
CA PHE A 186 -6.99 27.03 5.97
C PHE A 186 -8.15 28.05 5.78
N GLY A 187 -9.35 27.78 6.32
CA GLY A 187 -10.46 28.72 6.45
C GLY A 187 -11.01 28.93 7.88
N ALA A 188 -10.33 28.48 8.94
CA ALA A 188 -10.84 28.63 10.32
C ALA A 188 -9.91 29.43 11.25
N GLY A 189 -9.27 30.46 10.70
CA GLY A 189 -8.90 31.65 11.46
C GLY A 189 -10.00 32.70 11.29
N GLY A 190 -10.83 32.88 12.32
CA GLY A 190 -11.73 34.04 12.46
C GLY A 190 -12.87 34.18 11.43
N GLY A 191 -14.00 33.55 11.69
CA GLY A 191 -15.33 34.06 11.34
C GLY A 191 -15.64 34.34 9.86
N ALA A 192 -15.76 33.31 9.01
CA ALA A 192 -16.55 33.41 7.77
C ALA A 192 -16.89 32.02 7.22
N ALA A 193 -17.86 31.34 7.84
CA ALA A 193 -18.54 30.23 7.17
C ALA A 193 -19.39 30.82 6.01
N GLY A 194 -18.78 31.00 4.84
CA GLY A 194 -19.49 31.51 3.65
C GLY A 194 -18.68 32.35 2.67
N ALA A 195 -17.41 32.67 2.92
CA ALA A 195 -16.60 33.40 1.94
C ALA A 195 -16.14 32.44 0.82
N VAL A 196 -16.66 32.65 -0.39
CA VAL A 196 -16.12 32.01 -1.61
C VAL A 196 -14.67 32.46 -1.75
N LEU A 197 -13.73 31.54 -1.58
CA LEU A 197 -12.31 31.82 -1.78
C LEU A 197 -12.09 32.24 -3.24
N GLY A 198 -11.34 33.34 -3.42
CA GLY A 198 -10.94 33.82 -4.74
C GLY A 198 -10.19 32.74 -5.51
N ILE A 199 -10.34 32.76 -6.83
CA ILE A 199 -9.79 31.76 -7.74
C ILE A 199 -8.27 31.57 -7.62
N ASP A 200 -7.54 32.66 -7.40
CA ASP A 200 -6.09 32.65 -7.25
C ASP A 200 -5.67 31.95 -5.95
N ASN A 201 -6.48 32.08 -4.89
CA ASN A 201 -6.28 31.36 -3.64
C ASN A 201 -6.53 29.85 -3.79
N VAL A 202 -7.45 29.43 -4.67
CA VAL A 202 -7.69 28.01 -4.95
C VAL A 202 -6.54 27.40 -5.77
N CYS A 203 -6.06 28.10 -6.81
CA CYS A 203 -4.91 27.66 -7.59
C CYS A 203 -3.63 27.60 -6.74
N GLU A 204 -3.42 28.56 -5.86
CA GLU A 204 -2.31 28.56 -4.90
C GLU A 204 -2.39 27.36 -3.94
N LEU A 205 -3.55 27.12 -3.33
CA LEU A 205 -3.75 25.95 -2.47
C LEU A 205 -3.48 24.65 -3.23
N ALA A 206 -3.94 24.53 -4.48
CA ALA A 206 -3.62 23.40 -5.33
C ALA A 206 -2.11 23.25 -5.58
N ALA A 207 -1.38 24.33 -5.84
CA ALA A 207 0.08 24.29 -5.97
C ALA A 207 0.76 23.79 -4.68
N ARG A 208 0.29 24.25 -3.52
CA ARG A 208 0.77 23.78 -2.21
C ARG A 208 0.48 22.29 -1.99
N LEU A 209 -0.69 21.80 -2.42
CA LEU A 209 -1.03 20.38 -2.35
C LEU A 209 -0.17 19.52 -3.29
N LEU A 210 0.15 20.01 -4.49
CA LEU A 210 1.07 19.32 -5.40
C LEU A 210 2.48 19.24 -4.81
N PHE A 211 2.98 20.34 -4.24
CA PHE A 211 4.27 20.33 -3.55
C PHE A 211 4.25 19.38 -2.36
N SER A 212 3.19 19.42 -1.55
CA SER A 212 2.98 18.51 -0.43
C SER A 212 3.00 17.05 -0.87
N THR A 213 2.50 16.70 -2.06
CA THR A 213 2.62 15.36 -2.63
C THR A 213 4.07 14.93 -2.80
N VAL A 214 4.90 15.79 -3.42
CA VAL A 214 6.31 15.49 -3.70
C VAL A 214 7.13 15.46 -2.41
N GLU A 215 6.85 16.38 -1.48
CA GLU A 215 7.50 16.43 -0.17
C GLU A 215 7.13 15.22 0.71
N TRP A 216 5.86 14.82 0.73
CA TRP A 216 5.44 13.59 1.42
C TRP A 216 6.16 12.37 0.85
N ALA A 217 6.22 12.23 -0.49
CA ALA A 217 6.87 11.09 -1.13
C ALA A 217 8.37 11.00 -0.75
N ARG A 218 9.07 12.14 -0.68
CA ARG A 218 10.48 12.20 -0.23
C ARG A 218 10.72 11.71 1.20
N HIS A 219 9.69 11.71 2.04
CA HIS A 219 9.77 11.24 3.42
C HIS A 219 9.01 9.93 3.65
N ALA A 220 8.30 9.42 2.63
CA ALA A 220 7.55 8.19 2.71
C ALA A 220 8.51 7.00 2.91
N PRO A 221 8.20 6.06 3.80
CA PRO A 221 9.06 4.90 4.05
C PRO A 221 9.31 4.11 2.77
N PHE A 222 10.54 3.62 2.60
CA PHE A 222 11.05 2.88 1.43
C PHE A 222 11.22 3.70 0.14
N PHE A 223 10.47 4.78 -0.08
CA PHE A 223 10.55 5.55 -1.33
C PHE A 223 11.94 6.16 -1.60
N PRO A 224 12.63 6.80 -0.63
CA PRO A 224 13.96 7.36 -0.83
C PRO A 224 15.05 6.31 -1.13
N GLU A 225 14.80 5.04 -0.79
CA GLU A 225 15.72 3.93 -1.03
C GLU A 225 15.62 3.39 -2.46
N LEU A 226 14.56 3.73 -3.18
CA LEU A 226 14.37 3.33 -4.58
C LEU A 226 15.33 4.08 -5.52
N PRO A 227 15.70 3.49 -6.67
CA PRO A 227 16.43 4.23 -7.70
C PRO A 227 15.71 5.51 -8.09
N VAL A 228 16.45 6.60 -8.33
CA VAL A 228 15.86 7.90 -8.71
C VAL A 228 14.99 7.80 -9.97
N ALA A 229 15.37 6.95 -10.92
CA ALA A 229 14.57 6.68 -12.12
C ALA A 229 13.19 6.09 -11.75
N ASP A 230 13.15 5.12 -10.84
CA ASP A 230 11.93 4.50 -10.33
C ASP A 230 11.09 5.51 -9.54
N GLN A 231 11.71 6.33 -8.68
CA GLN A 231 11.03 7.39 -7.95
C GLN A 231 10.29 8.37 -8.89
N VAL A 232 10.98 8.80 -9.95
CA VAL A 232 10.39 9.67 -10.99
C VAL A 232 9.27 8.96 -11.73
N ALA A 233 9.46 7.69 -12.13
CA ALA A 233 8.44 6.93 -12.84
C ALA A 233 7.15 6.76 -12.02
N LEU A 234 7.28 6.41 -10.73
CA LEU A 234 6.15 6.24 -9.82
C LEU A 234 5.38 7.55 -9.63
N LEU A 235 6.08 8.66 -9.37
CA LEU A 235 5.42 9.96 -9.19
C LEU A 235 4.78 10.45 -10.48
N ARG A 236 5.41 10.27 -11.65
CA ARG A 236 4.81 10.64 -12.93
C ARG A 236 3.51 9.91 -13.22
N LEU A 237 3.41 8.64 -12.83
CA LEU A 237 2.17 7.87 -13.02
C LEU A 237 1.09 8.23 -11.99
N SER A 238 1.47 8.44 -10.73
CA SER A 238 0.52 8.49 -9.60
C SER A 238 0.15 9.91 -9.13
N TRP A 239 0.79 10.97 -9.64
CA TRP A 239 0.63 12.31 -9.06
C TRP A 239 -0.81 12.82 -9.05
N SER A 240 -1.61 12.50 -10.06
CA SER A 240 -3.00 12.93 -10.15
C SER A 240 -3.85 12.25 -9.07
N GLU A 241 -3.68 10.95 -8.85
CA GLU A 241 -4.35 10.21 -7.78
C GLU A 241 -3.97 10.77 -6.40
N LEU A 242 -2.67 11.00 -6.18
CA LEU A 242 -2.15 11.58 -4.94
C LEU A 242 -2.68 13.00 -4.71
N PHE A 243 -2.79 13.80 -5.77
CA PHE A 243 -3.38 15.14 -5.71
C PHE A 243 -4.85 15.08 -5.29
N VAL A 244 -5.66 14.17 -5.84
CA VAL A 244 -7.07 14.02 -5.47
C VAL A 244 -7.21 13.60 -4.00
N LEU A 245 -6.36 12.68 -3.53
CA LEU A 245 -6.31 12.28 -2.11
C LEU A 245 -5.97 13.48 -1.21
N ASN A 246 -4.96 14.28 -1.58
CA ASN A 246 -4.57 15.48 -0.86
C ASN A 246 -5.67 16.56 -0.88
N ALA A 247 -6.34 16.76 -2.01
CA ALA A 247 -7.46 17.69 -2.12
C ALA A 247 -8.64 17.30 -1.21
N ALA A 248 -8.94 16.00 -1.12
CA ALA A 248 -9.96 15.48 -0.20
C ALA A 248 -9.55 15.61 1.27
N GLN A 249 -8.32 15.24 1.61
CA GLN A 249 -7.80 15.33 2.97
C GLN A 249 -7.71 16.78 3.48
N ALA A 250 -7.36 17.72 2.60
CA ALA A 250 -7.29 19.15 2.92
C ALA A 250 -8.65 19.87 2.83
N ALA A 251 -9.72 19.17 2.42
CA ALA A 251 -11.03 19.75 2.16
C ALA A 251 -10.96 20.95 1.19
N LEU A 252 -10.25 20.78 0.07
CA LEU A 252 -10.10 21.83 -0.95
C LEU A 252 -11.49 22.29 -1.45
N PRO A 253 -11.79 23.60 -1.44
CA PRO A 253 -13.08 24.11 -1.88
C PRO A 253 -13.21 24.02 -3.41
N LEU A 254 -14.06 23.11 -3.88
CA LEU A 254 -14.24 22.81 -5.31
C LEU A 254 -15.57 23.36 -5.85
N HIS A 255 -15.81 24.67 -5.73
CA HIS A 255 -17.00 25.27 -6.32
C HIS A 255 -16.90 25.35 -7.85
N THR A 256 -17.98 24.98 -8.56
CA THR A 256 -17.99 24.88 -10.03
C THR A 256 -17.66 26.21 -10.72
N ALA A 257 -18.21 27.33 -10.27
CA ALA A 257 -17.99 28.64 -10.90
C ALA A 257 -16.50 29.09 -10.86
N PRO A 258 -15.80 29.06 -9.71
CA PRO A 258 -14.35 29.29 -9.66
C PRO A 258 -13.54 28.32 -10.52
N LEU A 259 -13.88 27.03 -10.56
CA LEU A 259 -13.15 26.06 -11.38
C LEU A 259 -13.30 26.34 -12.89
N LEU A 260 -14.51 26.69 -13.34
CA LEU A 260 -14.77 27.05 -14.73
C LEU A 260 -14.09 28.37 -15.12
N ALA A 261 -14.04 29.35 -14.21
CA ALA A 261 -13.28 30.57 -14.40
C ALA A 261 -11.78 30.28 -14.55
N ALA A 262 -11.25 29.33 -13.78
CA ALA A 262 -9.82 29.01 -13.76
C ALA A 262 -9.39 28.30 -15.05
N ALA A 263 -10.28 27.47 -15.59
CA ALA A 263 -10.10 26.77 -16.86
C ALA A 263 -10.09 27.69 -18.09
N GLY A 264 -10.36 29.00 -17.93
CA GLY A 264 -10.36 29.95 -19.04
C GLY A 264 -11.52 29.76 -20.03
N LEU A 265 -12.59 29.05 -19.63
CA LEU A 265 -13.73 28.74 -20.52
C LEU A 265 -14.53 29.97 -20.99
N HIS A 266 -14.24 31.14 -20.42
CA HIS A 266 -14.83 32.42 -20.80
C HIS A 266 -14.10 33.12 -21.95
N ALA A 267 -12.91 32.63 -22.35
CA ALA A 267 -11.99 33.35 -23.23
C ALA A 267 -12.05 32.94 -24.71
N ALA A 268 -12.69 31.82 -25.06
CA ALA A 268 -12.87 31.41 -26.45
C ALA A 268 -14.12 30.52 -26.60
N PRO A 269 -14.94 30.69 -27.66
CA PRO A 269 -16.09 29.84 -27.90
C PRO A 269 -15.62 28.40 -28.17
N MET A 270 -15.87 27.51 -27.20
CA MET A 270 -15.73 26.07 -27.37
C MET A 270 -16.99 25.50 -28.02
N ALA A 271 -16.84 24.46 -28.85
CA ALA A 271 -17.98 23.70 -29.34
C ALA A 271 -18.77 23.12 -28.16
N ALA A 272 -20.11 23.16 -28.23
CA ALA A 272 -20.98 22.75 -27.12
C ALA A 272 -20.68 21.33 -26.60
N GLU A 273 -20.39 20.39 -27.50
CA GLU A 273 -20.00 19.01 -27.16
C GLU A 273 -18.74 18.95 -26.28
N ARG A 274 -17.73 19.77 -26.59
CA ARG A 274 -16.48 19.85 -25.81
C ARG A 274 -16.72 20.48 -24.46
N ALA A 275 -17.61 21.48 -24.37
CA ALA A 275 -17.97 22.10 -23.10
C ALA A 275 -18.70 21.10 -22.18
N VAL A 276 -19.64 20.32 -22.71
CA VAL A 276 -20.34 19.27 -21.95
C VAL A 276 -19.36 18.21 -21.43
N ALA A 277 -18.51 17.67 -22.31
CA ALA A 277 -17.51 16.68 -21.92
C ALA A 277 -16.56 17.20 -20.83
N PHE A 278 -16.13 18.46 -20.92
CA PHE A 278 -15.32 19.10 -19.89
C PHE A 278 -16.07 19.27 -18.56
N MET A 279 -17.33 19.69 -18.60
CA MET A 279 -18.16 19.81 -17.40
C MET A 279 -18.40 18.46 -16.70
N ASP A 280 -18.58 17.38 -17.48
CA ASP A 280 -18.70 16.03 -16.94
C ASP A 280 -17.41 15.57 -16.25
N GLN A 281 -16.25 15.91 -16.82
CA GLN A 281 -14.95 15.67 -16.19
C GLN A 281 -14.78 16.45 -14.88
N VAL A 282 -15.16 17.73 -14.84
CA VAL A 282 -15.14 18.55 -13.61
C VAL A 282 -16.04 17.94 -12.54
N ARG A 283 -17.26 17.53 -12.91
CA ARG A 283 -18.20 16.86 -12.00
C ARG A 283 -17.62 15.54 -11.48
N ALA A 284 -17.02 14.73 -12.34
CA ALA A 284 -16.41 13.46 -11.94
C ALA A 284 -15.28 13.67 -10.91
N PHE A 285 -14.45 14.70 -11.10
CA PHE A 285 -13.42 15.08 -10.14
C PHE A 285 -14.00 15.52 -8.79
N GLN A 286 -14.97 16.45 -8.79
CA GLN A 286 -15.67 16.89 -7.58
C GLN A 286 -16.29 15.71 -6.82
N GLU A 287 -16.92 14.79 -7.55
CA GLU A 287 -17.57 13.61 -6.98
C GLU A 287 -16.57 12.67 -6.29
N GLN A 288 -15.35 12.51 -6.82
CA GLN A 288 -14.34 11.67 -6.15
C GLN A 288 -13.91 12.27 -4.81
N VAL A 289 -13.70 13.58 -4.75
CA VAL A 289 -13.34 14.31 -3.53
C VAL A 289 -14.47 14.21 -2.49
N ASP A 290 -15.71 14.43 -2.91
CA ASP A 290 -16.89 14.31 -2.05
C ASP A 290 -17.09 12.89 -1.51
N LYS A 291 -16.87 11.86 -2.35
CA LYS A 291 -17.01 10.46 -1.93
C LYS A 291 -15.98 10.07 -0.86
N LEU A 292 -14.75 10.59 -0.95
CA LEU A 292 -13.73 10.41 0.09
C LEU A 292 -14.16 11.10 1.40
N GLY A 293 -14.64 12.36 1.32
CA GLY A 293 -15.16 13.09 2.48
C GLY A 293 -16.33 12.38 3.17
N ARG A 294 -17.30 11.87 2.40
CA ARG A 294 -18.46 11.11 2.92
C ARG A 294 -18.08 9.77 3.55
N LEU A 295 -16.97 9.16 3.11
CA LEU A 295 -16.45 7.93 3.71
C LEU A 295 -15.78 8.18 5.07
N GLN A 296 -15.54 9.46 5.42
CA GLN A 296 -14.86 9.89 6.64
C GLN A 296 -13.51 9.18 6.74
N VAL A 297 -12.70 9.31 5.68
CA VAL A 297 -11.35 8.74 5.63
C VAL A 297 -10.49 9.49 6.64
N ASP A 298 -9.85 8.77 7.56
CA ASP A 298 -8.96 9.38 8.55
C ASP A 298 -7.52 9.54 8.01
N SER A 299 -6.64 10.18 8.78
CA SER A 299 -5.26 10.46 8.37
C SER A 299 -4.42 9.21 8.14
N ALA A 300 -4.63 8.13 8.91
CA ALA A 300 -3.88 6.89 8.75
C ALA A 300 -4.31 6.17 7.46
N GLU A 301 -5.61 6.16 7.19
CA GLU A 301 -6.17 5.63 5.96
C GLU A 301 -5.73 6.43 4.73
N TYR A 302 -5.70 7.77 4.80
CA TYR A 302 -5.12 8.59 3.74
C TYR A 302 -3.65 8.25 3.50
N GLY A 303 -2.84 8.14 4.56
CA GLY A 303 -1.43 7.74 4.44
C GLY A 303 -1.25 6.39 3.74
N CYS A 304 -2.08 5.40 4.09
CA CYS A 304 -2.09 4.10 3.44
C CYS A 304 -2.56 4.18 1.97
N LEU A 305 -3.65 4.89 1.68
CA LEU A 305 -4.16 5.04 0.31
C LEU A 305 -3.15 5.74 -0.60
N LYS A 306 -2.46 6.77 -0.10
CA LYS A 306 -1.35 7.42 -0.81
C LYS A 306 -0.22 6.43 -1.08
N ALA A 307 0.19 5.63 -0.09
CA ALA A 307 1.24 4.63 -0.28
C ALA A 307 0.84 3.56 -1.32
N ILE A 308 -0.40 3.09 -1.30
CA ILE A 308 -0.91 2.11 -2.27
C ILE A 308 -0.94 2.72 -3.70
N ALA A 309 -1.36 3.98 -3.84
CA ALA A 309 -1.36 4.67 -5.12
C ALA A 309 0.06 4.96 -5.64
N LEU A 310 0.98 5.32 -4.75
CA LEU A 310 2.37 5.64 -5.09
C LEU A 310 3.16 4.39 -5.51
N PHE A 311 3.12 3.32 -4.73
CA PHE A 311 3.85 2.09 -5.02
C PHE A 311 3.06 1.22 -6.00
N THR A 312 2.96 1.64 -7.25
CA THR A 312 2.31 0.85 -8.30
C THR A 312 3.34 0.15 -9.20
N PRO A 313 3.24 -1.19 -9.40
CA PRO A 313 4.13 -1.91 -10.31
C PRO A 313 3.87 -1.59 -11.79
N ASP A 314 2.77 -0.89 -12.10
CA ASP A 314 2.38 -0.53 -13.46
C ASP A 314 3.20 0.64 -14.04
N ALA A 315 4.06 1.27 -13.23
CA ALA A 315 4.90 2.37 -13.71
C ALA A 315 5.90 1.88 -14.77
N CYS A 316 5.91 2.54 -15.92
CA CYS A 316 6.81 2.18 -17.01
C CYS A 316 8.27 2.50 -16.66
N GLY A 317 9.17 1.55 -16.89
CA GLY A 317 10.61 1.74 -16.70
C GLY A 317 11.11 1.49 -15.28
N LEU A 318 10.34 0.80 -14.44
CA LEU A 318 10.80 0.35 -13.12
C LEU A 318 11.94 -0.67 -13.24
N SER A 319 12.91 -0.53 -12.34
CA SER A 319 14.06 -1.44 -12.25
C SER A 319 13.68 -2.79 -11.66
N ASP A 320 12.84 -2.80 -10.62
CA ASP A 320 12.31 -4.01 -9.98
C ASP A 320 10.82 -3.86 -9.65
N PRO A 321 9.91 -4.16 -10.61
CA PRO A 321 8.47 -4.08 -10.40
C PRO A 321 7.96 -4.96 -9.26
N ALA A 322 8.57 -6.13 -9.05
CA ALA A 322 8.18 -7.07 -8.00
C ALA A 322 8.51 -6.52 -6.60
N HIS A 323 9.62 -5.80 -6.47
CA HIS A 323 9.91 -5.08 -5.23
C HIS A 323 8.86 -4.00 -4.96
N VAL A 324 8.49 -3.19 -5.96
CA VAL A 324 7.46 -2.15 -5.81
C VAL A 324 6.10 -2.76 -5.44
N GLU A 325 5.70 -3.85 -6.08
CA GLU A 325 4.49 -4.60 -5.73
C GLU A 325 4.51 -5.05 -4.26
N SER A 326 5.65 -5.56 -3.78
CA SER A 326 5.79 -5.95 -2.36
C SER A 326 5.64 -4.76 -1.39
N LEU A 327 6.01 -3.54 -1.81
CA LEU A 327 5.79 -2.33 -1.02
C LEU A 327 4.31 -1.94 -1.00
N GLN A 328 3.62 -2.08 -2.14
CA GLN A 328 2.18 -1.89 -2.24
C GLN A 328 1.42 -2.85 -1.31
N GLU A 329 1.77 -4.13 -1.34
CA GLU A 329 1.16 -5.16 -0.49
C GLU A 329 1.35 -4.85 1.00
N LYS A 330 2.55 -4.38 1.40
CA LYS A 330 2.80 -3.95 2.78
C LYS A 330 1.85 -2.83 3.21
N ALA A 331 1.60 -1.85 2.34
CA ALA A 331 0.66 -0.77 2.62
C ALA A 331 -0.79 -1.28 2.72
N GLN A 332 -1.20 -2.20 1.85
CA GLN A 332 -2.53 -2.85 1.90
C GLN A 332 -2.73 -3.67 3.19
N VAL A 333 -1.72 -4.43 3.60
CA VAL A 333 -1.76 -5.21 4.85
C VAL A 333 -1.86 -4.28 6.05
N ALA A 334 -1.06 -3.21 6.09
CA ALA A 334 -1.13 -2.21 7.17
C ALA A 334 -2.53 -1.56 7.25
N LEU A 335 -3.11 -1.19 6.11
CA LEU A 335 -4.47 -0.65 6.05
C LEU A 335 -5.51 -1.68 6.54
N THR A 336 -5.37 -2.93 6.14
CA THR A 336 -6.28 -4.02 6.56
C THR A 336 -6.24 -4.21 8.07
N GLU A 337 -5.04 -4.27 8.66
CA GLU A 337 -4.86 -4.42 10.11
C GLU A 337 -5.41 -3.20 10.86
N TYR A 338 -5.14 -1.98 10.36
CA TYR A 338 -5.63 -0.74 10.95
C TYR A 338 -7.16 -0.67 10.95
N VAL A 339 -7.80 -0.91 9.80
CA VAL A 339 -9.26 -0.87 9.67
C VAL A 339 -9.92 -1.89 10.58
N ARG A 340 -9.37 -3.11 10.66
CA ARG A 340 -9.88 -4.16 11.57
C ARG A 340 -9.80 -3.77 13.04
N ALA A 341 -8.73 -3.07 13.43
CA ALA A 341 -8.51 -2.64 14.81
C ALA A 341 -9.38 -1.43 15.17
N GLN A 342 -9.43 -0.41 14.31
CA GLN A 342 -10.07 0.88 14.62
C GLN A 342 -11.55 0.93 14.24
N TYR A 343 -11.98 0.16 13.25
CA TYR A 343 -13.36 0.13 12.77
C TYR A 343 -13.96 -1.29 12.81
N PRO A 344 -13.99 -1.96 13.98
CA PRO A 344 -14.49 -3.33 14.09
C PRO A 344 -15.97 -3.48 13.71
N SER A 345 -16.75 -2.40 13.78
CA SER A 345 -18.17 -2.36 13.36
C SER A 345 -18.35 -2.20 11.85
N GLN A 346 -17.29 -1.97 11.08
CA GLN A 346 -17.35 -1.73 9.62
C GLN A 346 -16.46 -2.73 8.86
N PRO A 347 -16.80 -4.03 8.83
CA PRO A 347 -15.96 -5.08 8.20
C PRO A 347 -15.69 -4.84 6.70
N GLN A 348 -16.57 -4.12 6.02
CA GLN A 348 -16.47 -3.76 4.60
C GLN A 348 -15.65 -2.50 4.32
N ARG A 349 -15.17 -1.79 5.35
CA ARG A 349 -14.48 -0.49 5.19
C ARG A 349 -13.21 -0.59 4.35
N PHE A 350 -12.40 -1.63 4.57
CA PHE A 350 -11.20 -1.88 3.77
C PHE A 350 -11.51 -1.96 2.27
N GLY A 351 -12.53 -2.77 1.89
CA GLY A 351 -12.95 -2.88 0.49
C GLY A 351 -13.49 -1.56 -0.07
N ARG A 352 -14.28 -0.81 0.72
CA ARG A 352 -14.80 0.51 0.31
C ARG A 352 -13.69 1.52 0.04
N LEU A 353 -12.62 1.51 0.85
CA LEU A 353 -11.44 2.36 0.69
C LEU A 353 -10.67 1.98 -0.59
N LEU A 354 -10.36 0.69 -0.80
CA LEU A 354 -9.65 0.26 -2.01
C LEU A 354 -10.42 0.54 -3.29
N LEU A 355 -11.75 0.39 -3.27
CA LEU A 355 -12.62 0.72 -4.41
C LEU A 355 -12.66 2.21 -4.74
N ARG A 356 -12.03 3.09 -3.94
CA ARG A 356 -11.82 4.49 -4.33
C ARG A 356 -10.70 4.61 -5.35
N LEU A 357 -9.60 3.85 -5.23
CA LEU A 357 -8.41 4.00 -6.06
C LEU A 357 -8.68 3.91 -7.57
N PRO A 358 -9.43 2.92 -8.10
CA PRO A 358 -9.76 2.88 -9.53
C PRO A 358 -10.56 4.10 -10.00
N ALA A 359 -11.43 4.63 -9.13
CA ALA A 359 -12.22 5.81 -9.45
C ALA A 359 -11.39 7.10 -9.46
N LEU A 360 -10.29 7.16 -8.70
CA LEU A 360 -9.32 8.27 -8.77
C LEU A 360 -8.60 8.30 -10.12
N ARG A 361 -8.21 7.13 -10.64
CA ARG A 361 -7.58 7.00 -11.98
C ARG A 361 -8.46 7.46 -13.13
N ALA A 362 -9.78 7.42 -12.95
CA ALA A 362 -10.71 7.91 -13.95
C ALA A 362 -10.69 9.44 -14.10
N VAL A 363 -10.12 10.18 -13.13
CA VAL A 363 -9.93 11.63 -13.23
C VAL A 363 -8.68 11.92 -14.07
N PRO A 364 -8.82 12.57 -15.24
CA PRO A 364 -7.67 12.83 -16.10
C PRO A 364 -6.68 13.80 -15.45
N ALA A 365 -5.38 13.47 -15.49
CA ALA A 365 -4.32 14.37 -15.06
C ALA A 365 -4.33 15.71 -15.81
N SER A 366 -4.71 15.69 -17.09
CA SER A 366 -4.88 16.88 -17.93
C SER A 366 -5.97 17.82 -17.42
N LEU A 367 -7.07 17.28 -16.86
CA LEU A 367 -8.13 18.08 -16.25
C LEU A 367 -7.59 18.85 -15.04
N ILE A 368 -6.89 18.16 -14.13
CA ILE A 368 -6.31 18.78 -12.93
C ILE A 368 -5.32 19.88 -13.34
N SER A 369 -4.49 19.61 -14.35
CA SER A 369 -3.56 20.61 -14.93
C SER A 369 -4.29 21.83 -15.47
N GLN A 370 -5.36 21.63 -16.26
CA GLN A 370 -6.15 22.72 -16.82
C GLN A 370 -6.86 23.54 -15.76
N LEU A 371 -7.38 22.90 -14.70
CA LEU A 371 -8.12 23.58 -13.63
C LEU A 371 -7.21 24.41 -12.72
N PHE A 372 -6.04 23.89 -12.36
CA PHE A 372 -5.25 24.47 -11.26
C PHE A 372 -3.90 25.04 -11.68
N PHE A 373 -3.26 24.46 -12.69
CA PHE A 373 -1.84 24.70 -12.95
C PHE A 373 -1.57 25.47 -14.23
N MET A 374 -2.46 25.43 -15.23
CA MET A 374 -2.25 26.10 -16.51
C MET A 374 -1.97 27.61 -16.37
N ARG A 375 -2.60 28.29 -15.39
CA ARG A 375 -2.36 29.71 -15.10
C ARG A 375 -1.02 29.97 -14.39
N LEU A 376 -0.48 28.99 -13.68
CA LEU A 376 0.74 29.11 -12.87
C LEU A 376 2.00 28.73 -13.65
N VAL A 377 1.93 27.64 -14.42
CA VAL A 377 3.11 27.04 -15.09
C VAL A 377 2.97 26.94 -16.61
N GLY A 378 1.87 27.45 -17.16
CA GLY A 378 1.61 27.51 -18.59
C GLY A 378 1.42 26.12 -19.20
N LYS A 379 2.14 25.87 -20.31
CA LYS A 379 2.10 24.60 -21.06
C LYS A 379 3.08 23.55 -20.54
N THR A 380 3.77 23.82 -19.44
CA THR A 380 4.76 22.90 -18.86
C THR A 380 4.05 21.69 -18.27
N PRO A 381 4.37 20.46 -18.70
CA PRO A 381 3.77 19.26 -18.11
C PRO A 381 4.10 19.14 -16.62
N ILE A 382 3.12 18.75 -15.81
CA ILE A 382 3.27 18.62 -14.36
C ILE A 382 4.32 17.55 -14.02
N GLU A 383 4.43 16.52 -14.85
CA GLU A 383 5.42 15.44 -14.77
C GLU A 383 6.87 15.96 -14.86
N THR A 384 7.08 17.07 -15.57
CA THR A 384 8.38 17.75 -15.65
C THR A 384 8.67 18.47 -14.33
N LEU A 385 7.69 19.21 -13.81
CA LEU A 385 7.82 19.94 -12.55
C LEU A 385 8.04 18.98 -11.38
N ILE A 386 7.34 17.85 -11.34
CA ILE A 386 7.49 16.82 -10.30
C ILE A 386 8.90 16.25 -10.32
N ARG A 387 9.43 15.91 -11.50
CA ARG A 387 10.81 15.45 -11.63
C ARG A 387 11.76 16.51 -11.08
N ASP A 388 11.59 17.76 -11.49
CA ASP A 388 12.49 18.84 -11.08
C ASP A 388 12.37 19.09 -9.56
N MET A 389 11.16 19.15 -9.00
CA MET A 389 10.93 19.29 -7.55
C MET A 389 11.54 18.14 -6.74
N LEU A 390 11.47 16.90 -7.23
CA LEU A 390 12.08 15.74 -6.59
C LEU A 390 13.61 15.87 -6.57
N LEU A 391 14.21 16.22 -7.71
CA LEU A 391 15.66 16.32 -7.89
C LEU A 391 16.28 17.56 -7.26
N SER A 392 15.50 18.64 -7.08
CA SER A 392 16.00 19.93 -6.62
C SER A 392 16.50 19.94 -5.17
N GLY A 393 16.18 18.91 -4.36
CA GLY A 393 16.68 18.71 -2.98
C GLY A 393 16.34 19.81 -1.97
N SER A 394 15.76 20.92 -2.42
CA SER A 394 15.42 22.09 -1.62
C SER A 394 13.98 21.95 -1.15
N THR A 395 13.75 22.20 0.14
CA THR A 395 12.47 22.66 0.63
C THR A 395 12.20 23.98 -0.09
N PHE A 396 11.30 23.98 -1.06
CA PHE A 396 10.97 25.20 -1.79
C PHE A 396 10.22 26.12 -0.82
N ASN A 397 10.95 27.05 -0.20
CA ASN A 397 10.34 28.11 0.59
C ASN A 397 9.58 29.01 -0.38
N TRP A 398 8.26 28.91 -0.38
CA TRP A 398 7.44 29.84 -1.13
C TRP A 398 7.67 31.26 -0.59
N PRO A 399 7.93 32.26 -1.46
CA PRO A 399 8.06 33.63 -1.01
C PRO A 399 6.67 34.15 -0.65
N TYR A 400 6.24 34.00 0.60
CA TYR A 400 5.23 34.86 1.20
C TYR A 400 5.91 35.82 2.16
N GLY A 401 6.49 36.88 1.59
CA GLY A 401 6.44 38.19 2.21
C GLY A 401 5.21 38.89 1.64
N SER A 402 4.17 39.01 2.45
CA SER A 402 3.09 39.98 2.23
C SER A 402 3.67 41.35 1.89
N GLY A 403 3.10 42.00 0.88
CA GLY A 403 3.21 43.42 0.51
C GLY A 403 4.32 44.27 1.14
N GLN A 404 5.17 44.81 0.27
CA GLN A 404 5.41 46.25 0.25
C GLN A 404 5.00 46.79 -1.10
#